data_AF-A0A2W2CU54-F1
#
_entry.id   AF-A0A2W2CU54-F1
#
_cell.length_a   1.000
_cell.length_b   1.000
_cell.length_c   1.000
_cell.angle_alpha   90.00
_cell.angle_beta   90.00
_cell.angle_gamma   90.00
#
_symmetry.space_group_name_H-M   'P 1'
#
loop_
_entity.id
_entity.type
_entity.pdbx_description
1 polymer ?
#
loop_
_entity_poly.entity_id
_entity_poly.type
_entity_poly.pdbx_seq_one_letter_code
_entity_poly.pdbx_strand_id
1 'polypeptide(L)'
;MRVGDLLRQLDQLLLPRLAAALTRLGQAPFHGALLRWTAVLSCTAVLSTAVLATERPLAPELTIGEVTRVGVIDGDSISRYERAAARDLAALEGDGTPGDGTYALVSLTEYLTPQSLAEVVGDVRVAAVVSRVPLPERQTEIVRIPAQRLPEDVLTGMTDLAERREREAADYRSRAAALGGGGPQERELRQLYEIGARTAIQEATAYRAGCACVYAVVVRAPTTTLRGVAARPGVRVVDPAPEVRRLEGTVFTPPLPEQRDVVRPPVDRDLTPTPTPTPTPSVAPGSPSPDPVPEERVPGEPEVTDSSPAPAVTAPAPPPSATLTPSTSTDTAATSAPNPTP
;
A
#
# COMPACT_ATOMS: atom_id res chain seq x y z
N MET A 1 -5.85 -60.81 24.95
CA MET A 1 -7.21 -60.63 25.54
C MET A 1 -7.97 -59.67 24.64
N ARG A 2 -9.15 -60.06 24.15
CA ARG A 2 -9.90 -59.30 23.13
C ARG A 2 -10.75 -58.21 23.79
N VAL A 3 -10.76 -57.02 23.22
CA VAL A 3 -11.45 -55.80 23.71
C VAL A 3 -12.94 -56.02 24.05
N GLY A 4 -13.59 -56.99 23.39
CA GLY A 4 -14.99 -57.35 23.66
C GLY A 4 -15.24 -57.97 25.04
N ASP A 5 -14.27 -58.71 25.61
CA ASP A 5 -14.44 -59.32 26.92
C ASP A 5 -14.31 -58.29 28.05
N LEU A 6 -13.48 -57.26 27.83
CA LEU A 6 -13.26 -56.17 28.78
C LEU A 6 -14.47 -55.23 28.87
N LEU A 7 -15.19 -55.01 27.76
CA LEU A 7 -16.45 -54.25 27.75
C LEU A 7 -17.59 -55.00 28.46
N ARG A 8 -17.71 -56.33 28.27
CA ARG A 8 -18.71 -57.14 29.00
C ARG A 8 -18.44 -57.19 30.50
N GLN A 9 -17.18 -57.24 30.89
CA GLN A 9 -16.81 -57.28 32.30
C GLN A 9 -17.05 -55.93 33.00
N LEU A 10 -16.86 -54.81 32.30
CA LEU A 10 -17.23 -53.49 32.80
C LEU A 10 -18.74 -53.32 32.95
N ASP A 11 -19.53 -53.82 31.98
CA ASP A 11 -20.99 -53.68 31.98
C ASP A 11 -21.63 -54.48 33.13
N GLN A 12 -21.12 -55.68 33.40
CA GLN A 12 -21.61 -56.53 34.50
C GLN A 12 -21.27 -56.01 35.91
N LEU A 13 -20.20 -55.21 36.05
CA LEU A 13 -19.80 -54.66 37.36
C LEU A 13 -20.44 -53.31 37.68
N LEU A 14 -20.72 -52.49 36.66
CA LEU A 14 -21.23 -51.13 36.86
C LEU A 14 -22.75 -51.06 36.93
N LEU A 15 -23.48 -51.84 36.13
CA LEU A 15 -24.94 -51.81 36.09
C LEU A 15 -25.63 -52.13 37.43
N PRO A 16 -25.26 -53.20 38.19
CA PRO A 16 -25.94 -53.49 39.45
C PRO A 16 -25.65 -52.46 40.55
N ARG A 17 -24.50 -51.78 40.49
CA ARG A 17 -24.15 -50.72 41.44
C ARG A 17 -24.85 -49.39 41.13
N LEU A 18 -25.04 -49.07 39.85
CA LEU A 18 -25.83 -47.89 39.46
C LEU A 18 -27.33 -48.09 39.70
N ALA A 19 -27.86 -49.30 39.52
CA ALA A 19 -29.25 -49.62 39.84
C ALA A 19 -29.56 -49.53 41.35
N ALA A 20 -28.60 -49.92 42.20
CA ALA A 20 -28.72 -49.78 43.66
C ALA A 20 -28.57 -48.31 44.14
N ALA A 21 -27.78 -47.50 43.44
CA ALA A 21 -27.64 -46.07 43.74
C ALA A 21 -28.90 -45.28 43.36
N LEU A 22 -29.53 -45.59 42.21
CA LEU A 22 -30.72 -44.88 41.74
C LEU A 22 -31.98 -45.18 42.57
N THR A 23 -32.11 -46.36 43.15
CA THR A 23 -33.23 -46.68 44.05
C THR A 23 -33.11 -46.02 45.43
N ARG A 24 -31.89 -45.68 45.88
CA ARG A 24 -31.66 -44.92 47.11
C ARG A 24 -31.83 -43.41 46.98
N LEU A 25 -31.78 -42.86 45.77
CA LEU A 25 -32.09 -41.43 45.55
C LEU A 25 -33.61 -41.14 45.52
N GLY A 26 -34.47 -42.16 45.55
CA GLY A 26 -35.93 -41.99 45.45
C GLY A 26 -36.69 -41.54 46.71
N GLN A 27 -36.03 -41.32 47.88
CA GLN A 27 -36.76 -41.14 49.16
C GLN A 27 -36.29 -40.00 50.08
N ALA A 28 -35.61 -38.95 49.57
CA ALA A 28 -35.29 -37.77 50.39
C ALA A 28 -36.10 -36.52 49.96
N PRO A 29 -36.84 -35.84 50.86
CA PRO A 29 -37.64 -34.64 50.53
C PRO A 29 -36.81 -33.37 50.23
N PHE A 30 -35.48 -33.47 50.07
CA PHE A 30 -34.59 -32.34 49.78
C PHE A 30 -34.30 -32.13 48.28
N HIS A 31 -34.87 -32.96 47.39
CA HIS A 31 -34.64 -32.88 45.94
C HIS A 31 -35.06 -31.54 45.33
N GLY A 32 -36.12 -30.90 45.84
CA GLY A 32 -36.54 -29.59 45.33
C GLY A 32 -35.51 -28.48 45.58
N ALA A 33 -34.84 -28.49 46.74
CA ALA A 33 -33.81 -27.52 47.05
C ALA A 33 -32.52 -27.79 46.27
N LEU A 34 -32.11 -29.05 46.15
CA LEU A 34 -30.92 -29.44 45.40
C LEU A 34 -31.05 -29.23 43.88
N LEU A 35 -32.23 -29.50 43.31
CA LEU A 35 -32.54 -29.17 41.91
C LEU A 35 -32.56 -27.66 41.67
N ARG A 36 -33.09 -26.86 42.60
CA ARG A 36 -33.04 -25.40 42.51
C ARG A 36 -31.61 -24.87 42.58
N TRP A 37 -30.78 -25.39 43.49
CA TRP A 37 -29.38 -24.98 43.61
C TRP A 37 -28.54 -25.38 42.40
N THR A 38 -28.76 -26.57 41.83
CA THR A 38 -28.08 -27.01 40.61
C THR A 38 -28.54 -26.23 39.38
N ALA A 39 -29.83 -25.88 39.27
CA ALA A 39 -30.33 -24.99 38.22
C ALA A 39 -29.72 -23.58 38.34
N VAL A 40 -29.63 -23.03 39.56
CA VAL A 40 -29.00 -21.72 39.78
C VAL A 40 -27.51 -21.77 39.45
N LEU A 41 -26.78 -22.80 39.90
CA LEU A 41 -25.35 -22.95 39.63
C LEU A 41 -25.05 -23.17 38.14
N SER A 42 -25.90 -23.90 37.42
CA SER A 42 -25.75 -24.07 35.97
C SER A 42 -26.06 -22.77 35.22
N CYS A 43 -27.13 -22.06 35.60
CA CYS A 43 -27.42 -20.73 35.03
C CYS A 43 -26.29 -19.74 35.31
N THR A 44 -25.74 -19.69 36.52
CA THR A 44 -24.61 -18.80 36.83
C THR A 44 -23.35 -19.21 36.10
N ALA A 45 -23.05 -20.51 35.95
CA ALA A 45 -21.93 -20.99 35.16
C ALA A 45 -22.06 -20.65 33.67
N VAL A 46 -23.26 -20.78 33.09
CA VAL A 46 -23.53 -20.38 31.69
C VAL A 46 -23.43 -18.87 31.52
N LEU A 47 -23.98 -18.09 32.46
CA LEU A 47 -23.90 -16.62 32.40
C LEU A 47 -22.46 -16.14 32.61
N SER A 48 -21.70 -16.73 33.52
CA SER A 48 -20.30 -16.36 33.75
C SER A 48 -19.39 -16.80 32.60
N THR A 49 -19.63 -17.96 31.98
CA THR A 49 -18.92 -18.34 30.74
C THR A 49 -19.31 -17.47 29.56
N ALA A 50 -20.57 -17.02 29.45
CA ALA A 50 -21.00 -16.03 28.47
C ALA A 50 -20.33 -14.67 28.72
N VAL A 51 -20.30 -14.19 29.97
CA VAL A 51 -19.64 -12.94 30.36
C VAL A 51 -18.13 -13.00 30.10
N LEU A 52 -17.46 -14.08 30.49
CA LEU A 52 -16.02 -14.27 30.19
C LEU A 52 -15.74 -14.46 28.70
N ALA A 53 -16.70 -14.97 27.92
CA ALA A 53 -16.60 -15.02 26.46
C ALA A 53 -16.82 -13.63 25.83
N THR A 54 -17.62 -12.75 26.45
CA THR A 54 -17.80 -11.35 26.03
C THR A 54 -16.72 -10.40 26.54
N GLU A 55 -16.03 -10.77 27.64
CA GLU A 55 -14.88 -10.05 28.20
C GLU A 55 -13.54 -10.49 27.57
N ARG A 56 -13.55 -11.49 26.66
CA ARG A 56 -12.50 -11.52 25.65
C ARG A 56 -12.52 -10.14 24.99
N PRO A 57 -11.39 -9.43 24.90
CA PRO A 57 -11.35 -8.18 24.16
C PRO A 57 -11.96 -8.46 22.79
N LEU A 58 -13.20 -7.98 22.60
CA LEU A 58 -13.77 -7.87 21.28
C LEU A 58 -12.73 -7.06 20.53
N ALA A 59 -12.09 -7.71 19.55
CA ALA A 59 -11.38 -6.97 18.52
C ALA A 59 -12.31 -5.81 18.16
N PRO A 60 -11.83 -4.55 18.25
CA PRO A 60 -12.68 -3.39 18.12
C PRO A 60 -13.55 -3.62 16.90
N GLU A 61 -14.86 -3.52 17.13
CA GLU A 61 -15.88 -3.66 16.11
C GLU A 61 -15.48 -2.73 14.98
N LEU A 62 -14.82 -3.30 13.97
CA LEU A 62 -14.17 -2.59 12.90
C LEU A 62 -15.28 -1.89 12.15
N THR A 63 -15.39 -0.61 12.42
CA THR A 63 -16.17 0.32 11.63
C THR A 63 -15.93 0.00 10.17
N ILE A 64 -17.02 -0.13 9.42
CA ILE A 64 -17.01 -0.03 7.96
C ILE A 64 -16.36 1.33 7.65
N GLY A 65 -15.04 1.37 7.50
CA GLY A 65 -14.31 2.64 7.46
C GLY A 65 -12.80 2.58 7.68
N GLU A 66 -12.24 1.62 8.43
CA GLU A 66 -10.79 1.56 8.61
C GLU A 66 -10.13 0.79 7.45
N VAL A 67 -9.84 1.51 6.37
CA VAL A 67 -9.03 1.01 5.26
C VAL A 67 -7.56 1.11 5.65
N THR A 68 -6.91 -0.03 5.87
CA THR A 68 -5.45 -0.05 6.03
C THR A 68 -4.81 0.36 4.70
N ARG A 69 -3.99 1.41 4.71
CA ARG A 69 -3.29 1.89 3.53
C ARG A 69 -1.80 1.60 3.68
N VAL A 70 -1.20 1.04 2.64
CA VAL A 70 0.23 0.74 2.57
C VAL A 70 0.80 1.36 1.30
N GLY A 71 1.95 2.01 1.38
CA GLY A 71 2.52 2.79 0.30
C GLY A 71 2.39 4.30 0.49
N VAL A 72 2.42 5.03 -0.61
CA VAL A 72 2.52 6.50 -0.62
C VAL A 72 1.16 7.17 -0.84
N ILE A 73 1.04 8.44 -0.45
CA ILE A 73 -0.10 9.31 -0.79
C ILE A 73 0.35 10.53 -1.61
N ASP A 74 -0.60 11.19 -2.28
CA ASP A 74 -0.30 12.37 -3.09
C ASP A 74 0.42 13.45 -2.27
N GLY A 75 1.49 14.00 -2.84
CA GLY A 75 2.35 14.99 -2.17
C GLY A 75 3.45 14.41 -1.27
N ASP A 76 3.48 13.09 -1.03
CA ASP A 76 4.55 12.47 -0.25
C ASP A 76 5.92 12.60 -0.95
N SER A 77 6.96 12.78 -0.14
CA SER A 77 8.33 12.68 -0.61
C SER A 77 8.74 11.20 -0.74
N ILE A 78 9.12 10.80 -1.95
CA ILE A 78 9.48 9.42 -2.24
C ILE A 78 10.74 8.99 -1.46
N SER A 79 11.74 9.86 -1.40
CA SER A 79 12.97 9.58 -0.64
C SER A 79 12.75 9.49 0.88
N ARG A 80 11.72 10.17 1.41
CA ARG A 80 11.31 10.00 2.81
C ARG A 80 10.63 8.65 3.02
N TYR A 81 9.72 8.28 2.12
CA TYR A 81 9.01 7.00 2.14
C TYR A 81 9.98 5.83 2.06
N GLU A 82 10.89 5.81 1.08
CA GLU A 82 11.87 4.73 0.90
C GLU A 82 12.74 4.52 2.15
N ARG A 83 13.19 5.61 2.77
CA ARG A 83 13.96 5.56 4.03
C ARG A 83 13.12 5.09 5.22
N ALA A 84 11.83 5.39 5.26
CA ALA A 84 10.93 4.92 6.30
C ALA A 84 10.72 3.40 6.17
N ALA A 85 10.28 2.94 5.00
CA ALA A 85 10.10 1.52 4.70
C ALA A 85 11.36 0.70 4.95
N ALA A 86 12.54 1.21 4.58
CA ALA A 86 13.81 0.54 4.86
C ALA A 86 14.12 0.42 6.36
N ARG A 87 13.80 1.45 7.16
CA ARG A 87 13.93 1.40 8.63
C ARG A 87 12.95 0.41 9.24
N ASP A 88 11.71 0.41 8.77
CA ASP A 88 10.65 -0.48 9.27
C ASP A 88 10.99 -1.94 8.97
N LEU A 89 11.52 -2.23 7.77
CA LEU A 89 12.04 -3.56 7.40
C LEU A 89 13.24 -3.99 8.25
N ALA A 90 14.12 -3.06 8.59
CA ALA A 90 15.24 -3.34 9.47
C ALA A 90 14.77 -3.63 10.91
N ALA A 91 13.75 -2.92 11.39
CA ALA A 91 13.18 -3.04 12.72
C ALA A 91 12.26 -4.26 12.91
N LEU A 92 11.83 -4.92 11.83
CA LEU A 92 11.04 -6.14 11.94
C LEU A 92 11.79 -7.23 12.73
N GLU A 93 11.14 -7.70 13.80
CA GLU A 93 11.62 -8.79 14.64
C GLU A 93 10.90 -10.10 14.32
N GLY A 94 11.60 -11.22 14.48
CA GLY A 94 11.08 -12.56 14.27
C GLY A 94 10.95 -12.98 12.80
N ASP A 95 11.14 -14.26 12.54
CA ASP A 95 10.96 -14.87 11.20
C ASP A 95 9.57 -15.50 11.02
N GLY A 96 8.66 -15.29 11.99
CA GLY A 96 7.39 -16.00 12.05
C GLY A 96 7.58 -17.51 12.15
N THR A 97 6.48 -18.26 12.24
CA THR A 97 6.52 -19.70 11.97
C THR A 97 6.62 -19.91 10.46
N PRO A 98 7.27 -20.96 9.95
CA PRO A 98 7.24 -21.29 8.53
C PRO A 98 5.78 -21.39 8.05
N GLY A 99 5.34 -20.41 7.24
CA GLY A 99 3.95 -20.28 6.82
C GLY A 99 3.27 -18.97 7.24
N ASP A 100 3.68 -18.38 8.36
CA ASP A 100 3.20 -17.10 8.89
C ASP A 100 4.17 -15.96 8.57
N GLY A 101 4.19 -15.58 7.30
CA GLY A 101 4.94 -14.40 6.84
C GLY A 101 4.18 -13.10 7.07
N THR A 102 4.93 -12.00 7.05
CA THR A 102 4.41 -10.62 7.05
C THR A 102 4.07 -10.23 5.62
N TYR A 103 2.94 -9.53 5.43
CA TYR A 103 2.65 -8.92 4.14
C TYR A 103 3.61 -7.75 3.90
N ALA A 104 4.03 -7.58 2.65
CA ALA A 104 4.84 -6.43 2.26
C ALA A 104 4.46 -5.97 0.86
N LEU A 105 4.52 -4.66 0.65
CA LEU A 105 4.45 -4.04 -0.66
C LEU A 105 5.87 -3.90 -1.22
N VAL A 106 6.14 -4.57 -2.33
CA VAL A 106 7.40 -4.51 -3.05
C VAL A 106 7.21 -3.62 -4.25
N SER A 107 7.82 -2.44 -4.25
CA SER A 107 7.81 -1.53 -5.40
C SER A 107 9.03 -1.81 -6.27
N LEU A 108 8.83 -1.81 -7.59
CA LEU A 108 9.86 -2.08 -8.57
C LEU A 108 10.49 -0.79 -9.09
N THR A 109 11.73 -0.88 -9.56
CA THR A 109 12.46 0.26 -10.14
C THR A 109 11.95 0.64 -11.53
N GLU A 110 11.35 -0.31 -12.25
CA GLU A 110 10.80 -0.15 -13.59
C GLU A 110 9.55 -1.03 -13.77
N TYR A 111 8.87 -0.85 -14.90
CA TYR A 111 7.78 -1.74 -15.28
C TYR A 111 8.35 -3.05 -15.83
N LEU A 112 7.89 -4.19 -15.30
CA LEU A 112 8.33 -5.52 -15.68
C LEU A 112 7.24 -6.30 -16.43
N THR A 113 7.70 -7.19 -17.31
CA THR A 113 6.87 -8.23 -17.93
C THR A 113 6.53 -9.31 -16.89
N PRO A 114 5.49 -10.13 -17.11
CA PRO A 114 5.19 -11.26 -16.22
C PRO A 114 6.37 -12.21 -16.02
N GLN A 115 7.17 -12.45 -17.07
CA GLN A 115 8.34 -13.34 -17.03
C GLN A 115 9.48 -12.73 -16.21
N SER A 116 9.88 -11.49 -16.51
CA SER A 116 10.92 -10.79 -15.75
C SER A 116 10.53 -10.60 -14.29
N LEU A 117 9.24 -10.45 -14.00
CA LEU A 117 8.74 -10.39 -12.64
C LEU A 117 9.01 -11.69 -11.87
N ALA A 118 8.75 -12.85 -12.49
CA ALA A 118 9.01 -14.14 -11.88
C ALA A 118 10.49 -14.31 -11.50
N GLU A 119 11.41 -13.80 -12.34
CA GLU A 119 12.85 -13.81 -12.06
C GLU A 119 13.23 -12.91 -10.87
N VAL A 120 12.66 -11.71 -10.78
CA VAL A 120 12.93 -10.77 -9.68
C VAL A 120 12.36 -11.26 -8.35
N VAL A 121 11.16 -11.84 -8.36
CA VAL A 121 10.44 -12.27 -7.14
C VAL A 121 10.85 -13.68 -6.69
N GLY A 122 11.32 -14.55 -7.59
CA GLY A 122 11.74 -15.92 -7.28
C GLY A 122 10.65 -16.71 -6.54
N ASP A 123 11.05 -17.53 -5.56
CA ASP A 123 10.14 -18.43 -4.83
C ASP A 123 9.28 -17.74 -3.74
N VAL A 124 9.22 -16.40 -3.74
CA VAL A 124 8.46 -15.66 -2.73
C VAL A 124 6.97 -15.78 -3.03
N ARG A 125 6.18 -16.10 -2.01
CA ARG A 125 4.72 -16.19 -2.15
C ARG A 125 4.14 -14.82 -2.48
N VAL A 126 3.69 -14.68 -3.73
CA VAL A 126 2.95 -13.53 -4.21
C VAL A 126 1.48 -13.69 -3.85
N ALA A 127 0.86 -12.58 -3.48
CA ALA A 127 -0.57 -12.53 -3.24
C ALA A 127 -1.30 -11.76 -4.36
N ALA A 128 -0.69 -10.66 -4.83
CA ALA A 128 -1.18 -9.88 -5.95
C ALA A 128 -0.04 -9.08 -6.59
N VAL A 129 -0.25 -8.66 -7.84
CA VAL A 129 0.59 -7.68 -8.51
C VAL A 129 -0.19 -6.40 -8.77
N VAL A 130 0.49 -5.27 -8.81
CA VAL A 130 -0.07 -3.98 -9.19
C VAL A 130 0.48 -3.61 -10.57
N SER A 131 -0.42 -3.33 -11.49
CA SER A 131 -0.11 -3.12 -12.90
C SER A 131 -0.78 -1.85 -13.42
N ARG A 132 -0.15 -1.24 -14.41
CA ARG A 132 -0.74 -0.23 -15.29
C ARG A 132 0.00 -0.24 -16.62
N VAL A 133 -0.63 0.23 -17.69
CA VAL A 133 0.07 0.37 -18.97
C VAL A 133 0.84 1.70 -18.97
N PRO A 134 2.17 1.73 -19.14
CA PRO A 134 2.92 2.98 -19.15
C PRO A 134 2.74 3.70 -20.50
N LEU A 135 1.62 4.40 -20.65
CA LEU A 135 1.40 5.29 -21.80
C LEU A 135 1.94 6.69 -21.48
N PRO A 136 2.76 7.29 -22.38
CA PRO A 136 3.31 8.61 -22.15
C PRO A 136 2.19 9.65 -22.08
N GLU A 137 2.27 10.55 -21.09
CA GLU A 137 1.32 11.67 -20.91
C GLU A 137 -0.15 11.23 -20.81
N ARG A 138 -0.37 10.02 -20.29
CA ARG A 138 -1.68 9.44 -20.00
C ARG A 138 -1.72 8.82 -18.61
N GLN A 139 -2.78 9.13 -17.89
CA GLN A 139 -3.17 8.38 -16.72
C GLN A 139 -3.95 7.14 -17.17
N THR A 140 -3.29 6.00 -17.04
CA THR A 140 -3.87 4.67 -17.26
C THR A 140 -4.41 4.10 -15.96
N GLU A 141 -5.38 3.19 -16.04
CA GLU A 141 -5.93 2.58 -14.83
C GLU A 141 -4.87 1.73 -14.12
N ILE A 142 -4.74 1.94 -12.81
CA ILE A 142 -3.95 1.10 -11.91
C ILE A 142 -4.85 -0.05 -11.45
N VAL A 143 -4.41 -1.28 -11.71
CA VAL A 143 -5.17 -2.50 -11.45
C VAL A 143 -4.38 -3.44 -10.55
N ARG A 144 -5.10 -4.13 -9.67
CA ARG A 144 -4.56 -5.21 -8.85
C ARG A 144 -4.98 -6.55 -9.43
N ILE A 145 -4.01 -7.39 -9.78
CA ILE A 145 -4.23 -8.73 -10.31
C ILE A 145 -3.84 -9.73 -9.21
N PRO A 146 -4.76 -10.56 -8.70
CA PRO A 146 -4.41 -11.66 -7.80
C PRO A 146 -3.45 -12.62 -8.51
N ALA A 147 -2.37 -13.01 -7.86
CA ALA A 147 -1.39 -13.90 -8.46
C ALA A 147 -0.77 -14.79 -7.39
N GLN A 148 -0.98 -16.10 -7.49
CA GLN A 148 -0.35 -17.09 -6.62
C GLN A 148 0.70 -17.92 -7.38
N ARG A 149 0.59 -17.97 -8.71
CA ARG A 149 1.50 -18.65 -9.63
C ARG A 149 1.98 -17.65 -10.67
N LEU A 150 3.29 -17.41 -10.68
CA LEU A 150 3.96 -16.59 -11.68
C LEU A 150 4.65 -17.47 -12.72
N PRO A 151 4.56 -17.12 -14.02
CA PRO A 151 3.89 -15.94 -14.58
C PRO A 151 2.40 -16.14 -14.94
N GLU A 152 1.84 -17.34 -14.79
CA GLU A 152 0.58 -17.75 -15.42
C GLU A 152 -0.64 -16.96 -14.95
N ASP A 153 -0.76 -16.69 -13.65
CA ASP A 153 -1.93 -15.98 -13.12
C ASP A 153 -1.92 -14.51 -13.57
N VAL A 154 -0.73 -13.91 -13.72
CA VAL A 154 -0.59 -12.53 -14.23
C VAL A 154 -0.95 -12.46 -15.71
N LEU A 155 -0.47 -13.41 -16.53
CA LEU A 155 -0.83 -13.50 -17.94
C LEU A 155 -2.34 -13.69 -18.14
N THR A 156 -2.96 -14.53 -17.31
CA THR A 156 -4.41 -14.74 -17.31
C THR A 156 -5.13 -13.44 -16.97
N GLY A 157 -4.75 -12.78 -15.87
CA GLY A 157 -5.33 -11.50 -15.48
C GLY A 157 -5.13 -10.38 -16.51
N MET A 158 -3.98 -10.35 -17.20
CA MET A 158 -3.75 -9.42 -18.32
C MET A 158 -4.68 -9.71 -19.50
N THR A 159 -4.97 -10.97 -19.78
CA THR A 159 -5.94 -11.33 -20.83
C THR A 159 -7.35 -10.83 -20.47
N ASP A 160 -7.79 -11.05 -19.22
CA ASP A 160 -9.08 -10.55 -18.73
C ASP A 160 -9.17 -9.01 -18.75
N LEU A 161 -8.06 -8.35 -18.41
CA LEU A 161 -7.91 -6.90 -18.50
C LEU A 161 -8.03 -6.42 -19.94
N ALA A 162 -7.38 -7.09 -20.88
CA ALA A 162 -7.44 -6.74 -22.29
C ALA A 162 -8.89 -6.79 -22.80
N GLU A 163 -9.61 -7.87 -22.51
CA GLU A 163 -11.01 -8.00 -22.91
C GLU A 163 -11.91 -6.94 -22.26
N ARG A 164 -11.69 -6.62 -20.97
CA ARG A 164 -12.44 -5.54 -20.30
C ARG A 164 -12.22 -4.21 -21.01
N ARG A 165 -10.98 -3.90 -21.37
CA ARG A 165 -10.63 -2.65 -22.07
C ARG A 165 -11.17 -2.58 -23.49
N GLU A 166 -11.29 -3.69 -24.20
CA GLU A 166 -11.94 -3.70 -25.50
C GLU A 166 -13.44 -3.39 -25.41
N ARG A 167 -14.12 -3.97 -24.41
CA ARG A 167 -15.52 -3.65 -24.14
C ARG A 167 -15.69 -2.16 -23.80
N GLU A 168 -14.84 -1.63 -22.93
CA GLU A 168 -14.82 -0.21 -22.59
C GLU A 168 -14.56 0.69 -23.82
N ALA A 169 -13.62 0.31 -24.69
CA ALA A 169 -13.36 1.03 -25.94
C ALA A 169 -14.59 1.02 -26.87
N ALA A 170 -15.30 -0.11 -26.97
CA ALA A 170 -16.54 -0.20 -27.75
C ALA A 170 -17.66 0.66 -27.15
N ASP A 171 -17.81 0.65 -25.83
CA ASP A 171 -18.78 1.48 -25.11
C ASP A 171 -18.53 2.97 -25.34
N TYR A 172 -17.28 3.42 -25.27
CA TYR A 172 -16.91 4.80 -25.57
C TYR A 172 -17.24 5.19 -27.01
N ARG A 173 -16.94 4.32 -28.00
CA ARG A 173 -17.29 4.58 -29.41
C ARG A 173 -18.79 4.68 -29.62
N SER A 174 -19.56 3.80 -28.97
CA SER A 174 -21.03 3.84 -29.00
C SER A 174 -21.57 5.16 -28.45
N ARG A 175 -21.05 5.63 -27.31
CA ARG A 175 -21.44 6.92 -26.72
C ARG A 175 -21.07 8.10 -27.59
N ALA A 176 -19.89 8.11 -28.20
CA ALA A 176 -19.49 9.14 -29.17
C ALA A 176 -20.44 9.20 -30.39
N ALA A 177 -20.83 8.03 -30.92
CA ALA A 177 -21.73 7.93 -32.07
C ALA A 177 -23.19 8.34 -31.74
N ALA A 178 -23.61 8.20 -30.48
CA ALA A 178 -24.96 8.57 -30.03
C ALA A 178 -25.17 10.10 -29.90
N LEU A 179 -24.10 10.91 -29.89
CA LEU A 179 -24.20 12.37 -29.83
C LEU A 179 -24.61 12.94 -31.19
N GLY A 180 -25.83 13.46 -31.28
CA GLY A 180 -26.45 13.89 -32.54
C GLY A 180 -26.39 15.39 -32.85
N GLY A 181 -26.09 16.23 -31.85
CA GLY A 181 -25.99 17.68 -31.97
C GLY A 181 -24.58 18.15 -32.35
N GLY A 182 -24.50 19.07 -33.31
CA GLY A 182 -23.26 19.74 -33.71
C GLY A 182 -22.80 20.85 -32.77
N GLY A 183 -23.47 21.03 -31.63
CA GLY A 183 -23.17 22.08 -30.65
C GLY A 183 -21.75 21.98 -30.09
N PRO A 184 -21.14 23.09 -29.62
CA PRO A 184 -19.79 23.07 -29.06
C PRO A 184 -19.59 22.06 -27.93
N GLN A 185 -20.55 21.98 -27.00
CA GLN A 185 -20.50 21.06 -25.85
C GLN A 185 -20.57 19.58 -26.28
N GLU A 186 -21.41 19.26 -27.27
CA GLU A 186 -21.49 17.89 -27.80
C GLU A 186 -20.24 17.50 -28.59
N ARG A 187 -19.60 18.44 -29.28
CA ARG A 187 -18.30 18.21 -29.93
C ARG A 187 -17.21 17.92 -28.91
N GLU A 188 -17.15 18.68 -27.82
CA GLU A 188 -16.22 18.45 -26.73
C GLU A 188 -16.45 17.08 -26.06
N LEU A 189 -17.71 16.74 -25.75
CA LEU A 189 -18.04 15.44 -25.18
C LEU A 189 -17.70 14.27 -26.13
N ARG A 190 -17.95 14.44 -27.44
CA ARG A 190 -17.56 13.45 -28.45
C ARG A 190 -16.05 13.24 -28.46
N GLN A 191 -15.27 14.32 -28.41
CA GLN A 191 -13.81 14.27 -28.33
C GLN A 191 -13.33 13.53 -27.08
N LEU A 192 -13.95 13.76 -25.91
CA LEU A 192 -13.62 13.03 -24.68
C LEU A 192 -13.86 11.52 -24.83
N TYR A 193 -14.99 11.11 -25.40
CA TYR A 193 -15.27 9.69 -25.66
C TYR A 193 -14.30 9.08 -26.69
N GLU A 194 -13.93 9.82 -27.74
CA GLU A 194 -12.94 9.35 -28.71
C GLU A 194 -11.54 9.20 -28.10
N ILE A 195 -11.13 10.10 -27.20
CA ILE A 195 -9.90 9.96 -26.41
C ILE A 195 -9.99 8.70 -25.53
N GLY A 196 -11.08 8.52 -24.78
CA GLY A 196 -11.30 7.33 -23.95
C GLY A 196 -11.24 6.02 -24.75
N ALA A 197 -11.89 5.97 -25.92
CA ALA A 197 -11.85 4.80 -26.80
C ALA A 197 -10.44 4.48 -27.31
N ARG A 198 -9.63 5.51 -27.64
CA ARG A 198 -8.23 5.33 -28.08
C ARG A 198 -7.34 4.85 -26.94
N THR A 199 -7.47 5.41 -25.74
CA THR A 199 -6.70 4.96 -24.57
C THR A 199 -7.06 3.52 -24.22
N ALA A 200 -8.35 3.19 -24.13
CA ALA A 200 -8.79 1.84 -23.80
C ALA A 200 -8.30 0.79 -24.80
N ILE A 201 -8.32 1.06 -26.12
CA ILE A 201 -7.78 0.09 -27.10
C ILE A 201 -6.26 -0.04 -27.04
N GLN A 202 -5.52 1.03 -26.70
CA GLN A 202 -4.08 0.97 -26.47
C GLN A 202 -3.75 0.10 -25.25
N GLU A 203 -4.47 0.30 -24.14
CA GLU A 203 -4.33 -0.54 -22.95
C GLU A 203 -4.65 -2.01 -23.25
N ALA A 204 -5.76 -2.28 -23.96
CA ALA A 204 -6.14 -3.62 -24.35
C ALA A 204 -5.05 -4.33 -25.17
N THR A 205 -4.49 -3.62 -26.15
CA THR A 205 -3.43 -4.14 -27.03
C THR A 205 -2.18 -4.45 -26.23
N ALA A 206 -1.78 -3.57 -25.32
CA ALA A 206 -0.61 -3.77 -24.47
C ALA A 206 -0.78 -4.99 -23.56
N TYR A 207 -1.92 -5.12 -22.88
CA TYR A 207 -2.19 -6.26 -22.01
C TYR A 207 -2.22 -7.59 -22.78
N ARG A 208 -2.85 -7.62 -23.96
CA ARG A 208 -2.87 -8.82 -24.82
C ARG A 208 -1.47 -9.24 -25.27
N ALA A 209 -0.56 -8.28 -25.45
CA ALA A 209 0.82 -8.54 -25.81
C ALA A 209 1.71 -8.98 -24.64
N GLY A 210 1.18 -9.06 -23.40
CA GLY A 210 1.97 -9.37 -22.21
C GLY A 210 2.98 -8.28 -21.86
N CYS A 211 2.56 -7.01 -21.96
CA CYS A 211 3.42 -5.85 -21.78
C CYS A 211 4.21 -5.82 -20.46
N ALA A 212 5.31 -5.05 -20.48
CA ALA A 212 6.00 -4.61 -19.28
C ALA A 212 5.14 -3.55 -18.55
N CYS A 213 4.24 -4.02 -17.69
CA CYS A 213 3.18 -3.21 -17.08
C CYS A 213 3.05 -3.41 -15.57
N VAL A 214 3.74 -4.41 -14.99
CA VAL A 214 3.75 -4.62 -13.54
C VAL A 214 4.83 -3.75 -12.90
N TYR A 215 4.47 -2.98 -11.88
CA TYR A 215 5.43 -2.08 -11.21
C TYR A 215 5.48 -2.26 -9.70
N ALA A 216 4.63 -3.11 -9.13
CA ALA A 216 4.73 -3.52 -7.74
C ALA A 216 4.08 -4.89 -7.49
N VAL A 217 4.42 -5.49 -6.36
CA VAL A 217 3.94 -6.80 -5.92
C VAL A 217 3.60 -6.77 -4.44
N VAL A 218 2.51 -7.42 -4.07
CA VAL A 218 2.17 -7.72 -2.68
C VAL A 218 2.61 -9.15 -2.38
N VAL A 219 3.52 -9.32 -1.43
CA VAL A 219 4.08 -10.62 -1.05
C VAL A 219 3.75 -10.95 0.40
N ARG A 220 3.82 -12.23 0.77
CA ARG A 220 3.76 -12.68 2.17
C ARG A 220 4.90 -13.63 2.50
N ALA A 221 5.89 -13.15 3.26
CA ALA A 221 7.13 -13.89 3.53
C ALA A 221 7.72 -13.63 4.93
N PRO A 222 8.60 -14.52 5.41
CA PRO A 222 9.41 -14.27 6.61
C PRO A 222 10.30 -13.02 6.47
N THR A 223 10.66 -12.41 7.59
CA THR A 223 11.47 -11.19 7.64
C THR A 223 12.82 -11.35 6.93
N THR A 224 13.54 -12.45 7.15
CA THR A 224 14.78 -12.78 6.44
C THR A 224 14.60 -12.84 4.92
N THR A 225 13.49 -13.40 4.45
CA THR A 225 13.16 -13.46 3.01
C THR A 225 12.87 -12.07 2.46
N LEU A 226 12.10 -11.23 3.19
CA LEU A 226 11.81 -9.85 2.77
C LEU A 226 13.07 -8.99 2.66
N ARG A 227 14.01 -9.14 3.59
CA ARG A 227 15.34 -8.49 3.50
C ARG A 227 16.12 -8.97 2.29
N GLY A 228 16.06 -10.27 1.99
CA GLY A 228 16.65 -10.83 0.77
C GLY A 228 16.05 -10.24 -0.51
N VAL A 229 14.72 -10.05 -0.56
CA VAL A 229 14.03 -9.39 -1.68
C VAL A 229 14.47 -7.93 -1.82
N ALA A 230 14.58 -7.20 -0.72
CA ALA A 230 15.01 -5.80 -0.73
C ALA A 230 16.43 -5.60 -1.30
N ALA A 231 17.28 -6.63 -1.26
CA ALA A 231 18.63 -6.59 -1.81
C ALA A 231 18.70 -6.96 -3.31
N ARG A 232 17.58 -7.34 -3.94
CA ARG A 232 17.59 -7.80 -5.34
C ARG A 232 17.66 -6.65 -6.34
N PRO A 233 18.38 -6.84 -7.46
CA PRO A 233 18.26 -5.94 -8.60
C PRO A 233 16.80 -5.82 -9.05
N GLY A 234 16.38 -4.62 -9.45
CA GLY A 234 15.01 -4.37 -9.91
C GLY A 234 14.02 -4.02 -8.79
N VAL A 235 14.34 -4.30 -7.53
CA VAL A 235 13.52 -3.89 -6.37
C VAL A 235 13.91 -2.50 -5.91
N ARG A 236 12.93 -1.61 -5.80
CA ARG A 236 13.12 -0.23 -5.36
C ARG A 236 13.01 -0.10 -3.85
N VAL A 237 11.95 -0.66 -3.29
CA VAL A 237 11.68 -0.63 -1.84
C VAL A 237 10.76 -1.79 -1.47
N VAL A 238 10.99 -2.34 -0.29
CA VAL A 238 10.10 -3.29 0.38
C VAL A 238 9.53 -2.61 1.60
N ASP A 239 8.22 -2.37 1.58
CA ASP A 239 7.44 -1.71 2.62
C ASP A 239 6.67 -2.78 3.42
N PRO A 240 7.19 -3.20 4.59
CA PRO A 240 6.54 -4.22 5.39
C PRO A 240 5.27 -3.69 6.04
N ALA A 241 4.21 -4.50 6.02
CA ALA A 241 2.91 -4.15 6.58
C ALA A 241 2.45 -5.21 7.59
N PRO A 242 3.08 -5.30 8.79
CA PRO A 242 2.70 -6.26 9.82
C PRO A 242 1.26 -6.09 10.34
N GLU A 243 0.68 -4.91 10.19
CA GLU A 243 -0.72 -4.59 10.48
C GLU A 243 -1.70 -5.25 9.51
N VAL A 244 -1.26 -5.60 8.29
CA VAL A 244 -2.10 -6.28 7.31
C VAL A 244 -2.22 -7.75 7.69
N ARG A 245 -3.43 -8.16 8.09
CA ARG A 245 -3.76 -9.58 8.37
C ARG A 245 -4.49 -10.25 7.21
N ARG A 246 -5.24 -9.47 6.46
CA ARG A 246 -6.10 -9.86 5.34
C ARG A 246 -5.97 -8.82 4.25
N LEU A 247 -6.07 -9.22 2.99
CA LEU A 247 -5.96 -8.30 1.86
C LEU A 247 -7.27 -7.56 1.58
N GLU A 248 -8.38 -8.13 2.06
CA GLU A 248 -9.69 -7.52 2.05
C GLU A 248 -9.69 -6.31 3.00
N GLY A 249 -9.94 -5.12 2.46
CA GLY A 249 -9.89 -3.86 3.24
C GLY A 249 -8.54 -3.16 3.23
N THR A 250 -7.52 -3.69 2.53
CA THR A 250 -6.23 -3.03 2.36
C THR A 250 -6.10 -2.38 0.97
N VAL A 251 -5.68 -1.12 0.96
CA VAL A 251 -5.35 -0.36 -0.25
C VAL A 251 -3.84 -0.20 -0.33
N PHE A 252 -3.26 -0.75 -1.39
CA PHE A 252 -1.84 -0.59 -1.70
C PHE A 252 -1.65 0.53 -2.72
N THR A 253 -0.83 1.52 -2.39
CA THR A 253 -0.49 2.65 -3.26
C THR A 253 1.02 2.72 -3.48
N PRO A 254 1.59 1.80 -4.28
CA PRO A 254 3.02 1.84 -4.59
C PRO A 254 3.39 3.09 -5.40
N PRO A 255 4.57 3.69 -5.16
CA PRO A 255 5.09 4.75 -6.01
C PRO A 255 5.31 4.24 -7.44
N LEU A 256 4.98 5.09 -8.41
CA LEU A 256 5.24 4.78 -9.81
C LEU A 256 6.75 4.81 -10.11
N PRO A 257 7.25 4.00 -11.05
CA PRO A 257 8.66 4.03 -11.48
C PRO A 257 9.15 5.43 -11.88
N GLU A 258 8.30 6.21 -12.55
CA GLU A 258 8.61 7.59 -12.96
C GLU A 258 8.60 8.62 -11.79
N GLN A 259 8.03 8.28 -10.64
CA GLN A 259 7.98 9.17 -9.47
C GLN A 259 9.26 9.05 -8.64
N ARG A 260 10.16 10.03 -8.76
CA ARG A 260 11.45 10.04 -8.04
C ARG A 260 11.50 10.97 -6.84
N ASP A 261 10.82 12.12 -6.91
CA ASP A 261 10.93 13.15 -5.87
C ASP A 261 9.68 13.19 -4.98
N VAL A 262 8.54 13.44 -5.61
CA VAL A 262 7.24 13.64 -4.96
C VAL A 262 6.15 12.92 -5.73
N VAL A 263 5.22 12.29 -5.00
CA VAL A 263 4.04 11.64 -5.56
C VAL A 263 3.14 12.67 -6.21
N ARG A 264 2.90 12.49 -7.50
CA ARG A 264 2.00 13.33 -8.31
C ARG A 264 1.23 12.45 -9.29
N PRO A 265 -0.08 12.68 -9.47
CA PRO A 265 -0.81 12.04 -10.55
C PRO A 265 -0.11 12.28 -11.90
N PRO A 266 -0.06 11.27 -12.80
CA PRO A 266 0.39 11.48 -14.17
C PRO A 266 -0.41 12.60 -14.86
N VAL A 267 0.26 13.42 -15.67
CA VAL A 267 -0.39 14.54 -16.37
C VAL A 267 -1.10 14.05 -17.64
N ASP A 268 -2.40 14.33 -17.77
CA ASP A 268 -3.18 14.09 -18.99
C ASP A 268 -3.13 15.29 -19.94
N ARG A 269 -2.20 15.26 -20.91
CA ARG A 269 -2.01 16.40 -21.83
C ARG A 269 -3.12 16.60 -22.85
N ASP A 270 -3.85 15.56 -23.25
CA ASP A 270 -4.99 15.70 -24.19
C ASP A 270 -6.26 16.27 -23.53
N LEU A 271 -6.34 16.29 -22.21
CA LEU A 271 -7.45 16.91 -21.46
C LEU A 271 -7.14 18.36 -21.06
N THR A 272 -5.88 18.78 -21.21
CA THR A 272 -5.47 20.15 -20.92
C THR A 272 -5.60 20.95 -22.22
N PRO A 273 -6.44 21.99 -22.30
CA PRO A 273 -6.45 22.86 -23.46
C PRO A 273 -5.06 23.48 -23.60
N THR A 274 -4.40 23.23 -24.74
CA THR A 274 -3.19 23.98 -25.10
C THR A 274 -3.58 25.45 -25.13
N PRO A 275 -2.90 26.36 -24.40
CA PRO A 275 -3.20 27.77 -24.52
C PRO A 275 -3.00 28.16 -25.98
N THR A 276 -4.09 28.56 -26.63
CA THR A 276 -4.04 29.13 -27.97
C THR A 276 -2.97 30.22 -27.97
N PRO A 277 -1.94 30.14 -28.82
CA PRO A 277 -0.97 31.23 -28.91
C PRO A 277 -1.76 32.50 -29.23
N THR A 278 -1.71 33.47 -28.32
CA THR A 278 -2.22 34.82 -28.55
C THR A 278 -1.72 35.26 -29.91
N PRO A 279 -2.59 35.64 -30.87
CA PRO A 279 -2.11 36.11 -32.15
C PRO A 279 -1.22 37.33 -31.90
N THR A 280 0.07 37.17 -32.20
CA THR A 280 1.01 38.29 -32.24
C THR A 280 0.41 39.31 -33.21
N PRO A 281 0.27 40.60 -32.85
CA PRO A 281 -0.22 41.59 -33.80
C PRO A 281 0.70 41.57 -35.02
N SER A 282 0.14 41.12 -36.13
CA SER A 282 0.79 41.15 -37.44
C SER A 282 1.04 42.61 -37.79
N VAL A 283 2.28 43.05 -37.64
CA VAL A 283 2.73 44.34 -38.16
C VAL A 283 2.67 44.23 -39.68
N ALA A 284 1.69 44.89 -40.27
CA ALA A 284 1.57 45.02 -41.72
C ALA A 284 2.82 45.72 -42.28
N PRO A 285 3.40 45.23 -43.39
CA PRO A 285 4.52 45.89 -44.04
C PRO A 285 3.98 47.04 -44.90
N GLY A 286 4.48 48.26 -44.66
CA GLY A 286 4.34 49.34 -45.63
C GLY A 286 4.23 50.74 -45.05
N SER A 287 5.38 51.38 -44.81
CA SER A 287 5.59 52.78 -45.19
C SER A 287 7.11 53.05 -45.26
N PRO A 288 7.61 53.70 -46.33
CA PRO A 288 9.04 53.87 -46.58
C PRO A 288 9.67 54.93 -45.67
N SER A 289 10.89 54.66 -45.21
CA SER A 289 11.80 55.64 -44.59
C SER A 289 12.11 56.80 -45.55
N PRO A 290 12.20 58.04 -45.07
CA PRO A 290 13.03 59.06 -45.69
C PRO A 290 14.49 58.96 -45.20
N ASP A 291 15.40 59.12 -46.15
CA ASP A 291 16.86 59.11 -46.03
C ASP A 291 17.44 60.29 -45.20
N PRO A 292 18.74 60.22 -44.82
CA PRO A 292 19.30 60.92 -43.67
C PRO A 292 19.87 62.31 -43.99
N VAL A 293 20.00 63.15 -42.95
CA VAL A 293 20.72 64.44 -42.97
C VAL A 293 21.99 64.35 -42.10
N PRO A 294 23.13 64.97 -42.46
CA PRO A 294 24.45 64.66 -41.93
C PRO A 294 24.93 65.52 -40.73
N GLU A 295 25.71 64.86 -39.87
CA GLU A 295 26.96 65.27 -39.20
C GLU A 295 26.99 66.49 -38.24
N GLU A 296 27.21 66.24 -36.93
CA GLU A 296 28.17 67.03 -36.12
C GLU A 296 28.75 66.28 -34.88
N ARG A 297 29.85 65.56 -35.12
CA ARG A 297 31.15 65.53 -34.41
C ARG A 297 31.27 65.72 -32.85
N VAL A 298 31.56 64.60 -32.14
CA VAL A 298 32.76 64.30 -31.24
C VAL A 298 32.85 64.96 -29.83
N PRO A 299 33.62 64.44 -28.82
CA PRO A 299 34.03 63.07 -28.39
C PRO A 299 33.88 62.78 -26.86
N GLY A 300 34.17 61.54 -26.43
CA GLY A 300 34.94 61.32 -25.19
C GLY A 300 34.57 60.10 -24.36
N GLU A 301 35.27 58.98 -24.55
CA GLU A 301 35.59 58.04 -23.45
C GLU A 301 36.65 58.68 -22.54
N PRO A 302 36.74 58.24 -21.28
CA PRO A 302 37.94 57.48 -20.96
C PRO A 302 37.67 56.19 -20.18
N GLU A 303 38.40 55.17 -20.60
CA GLU A 303 38.81 53.99 -19.87
C GLU A 303 39.72 54.38 -18.70
N VAL A 304 39.39 53.99 -17.46
CA VAL A 304 40.34 53.90 -16.35
C VAL A 304 40.01 52.68 -15.47
N THR A 305 40.91 51.72 -15.52
CA THR A 305 41.21 50.69 -14.52
C THR A 305 41.42 51.26 -13.12
N ASP A 306 40.80 50.70 -12.07
CA ASP A 306 41.55 50.30 -10.86
C ASP A 306 40.75 49.44 -9.85
N SER A 307 41.43 48.42 -9.35
CA SER A 307 41.44 47.83 -8.00
C SER A 307 40.16 47.49 -7.20
N SER A 308 40.08 46.18 -6.92
CA SER A 308 39.49 45.49 -5.75
C SER A 308 39.70 46.24 -4.41
N PRO A 309 38.81 46.12 -3.40
CA PRO A 309 38.84 44.95 -2.52
C PRO A 309 37.47 44.44 -2.00
N ALA A 310 37.40 43.14 -1.70
CA ALA A 310 36.46 42.56 -0.72
C ALA A 310 36.87 42.98 0.72
N PRO A 311 35.96 43.15 1.70
CA PRO A 311 35.30 42.02 2.41
C PRO A 311 33.83 42.33 2.78
N ALA A 312 32.94 41.39 3.15
CA ALA A 312 32.92 40.77 4.46
C ALA A 312 31.96 39.57 4.55
N VAL A 313 32.46 38.56 5.25
CA VAL A 313 31.80 37.35 5.73
C VAL A 313 30.68 37.72 6.70
N THR A 314 29.45 37.21 6.49
CA THR A 314 28.42 37.18 7.53
C THR A 314 28.47 35.81 8.20
N ALA A 315 28.94 35.79 9.45
CA ALA A 315 29.02 34.62 10.32
C ALA A 315 27.74 34.51 11.21
N PRO A 316 27.51 33.36 11.87
CA PRO A 316 26.19 32.86 12.26
C PRO A 316 25.68 33.34 13.63
N ALA A 317 24.36 33.23 13.81
CA ALA A 317 23.64 33.52 15.05
C ALA A 317 23.97 32.51 16.19
N PRO A 318 24.02 32.97 17.46
CA PRO A 318 24.43 32.16 18.62
C PRO A 318 23.30 31.29 19.21
N PRO A 319 23.64 30.20 19.95
CA PRO A 319 22.69 29.37 20.69
C PRO A 319 22.33 29.98 22.06
N PRO A 320 21.16 29.67 22.64
CA PRO A 320 20.85 30.03 24.02
C PRO A 320 21.50 29.07 25.03
N SER A 321 22.24 29.65 25.97
CA SER A 321 22.88 29.02 27.12
C SER A 321 21.90 28.49 28.17
N ALA A 322 22.34 27.42 28.83
CA ALA A 322 21.73 26.77 29.98
C ALA A 322 21.72 27.63 31.25
N THR A 323 20.73 27.38 32.12
CA THR A 323 20.68 27.83 33.52
C THR A 323 20.76 26.61 34.44
N LEU A 324 21.66 26.67 35.43
CA LEU A 324 21.95 25.64 36.42
C LEU A 324 21.08 25.76 37.68
N THR A 325 20.46 24.63 38.08
CA THR A 325 20.32 23.99 39.43
C THR A 325 19.62 24.75 40.60
N PRO A 326 18.97 24.03 41.56
CA PRO A 326 19.70 23.29 42.61
C PRO A 326 19.24 21.84 42.87
N SER A 327 20.14 21.14 43.55
CA SER A 327 20.11 19.75 44.03
C SER A 327 19.04 19.43 45.07
N THR A 328 18.58 18.18 45.08
CA THR A 328 18.28 17.44 46.31
C THR A 328 18.71 15.98 46.16
N SER A 329 19.64 15.59 47.03
CA SER A 329 20.08 14.23 47.27
C SER A 329 18.99 13.42 47.97
N THR A 330 18.86 12.14 47.61
CA THR A 330 18.86 11.04 48.60
C THR A 330 19.31 9.73 47.96
N ASP A 331 20.29 9.13 48.62
CA ASP A 331 20.80 7.78 48.52
C ASP A 331 19.72 6.70 48.36
N THR A 332 20.04 5.63 47.61
CA THR A 332 20.12 4.27 48.17
C THR A 332 20.90 3.37 47.22
N ALA A 333 22.05 2.90 47.69
CA ALA A 333 22.86 1.84 47.12
C ALA A 333 22.20 0.46 47.26
N ALA A 334 22.33 -0.40 46.25
CA ALA A 334 22.47 -1.84 46.45
C ALA A 334 23.05 -2.52 45.19
N THR A 335 24.37 -2.64 45.24
CA THR A 335 25.25 -3.63 44.61
C THR A 335 24.62 -5.01 44.42
N SER A 336 24.80 -5.64 43.24
CA SER A 336 25.53 -6.92 43.10
C SER A 336 25.25 -7.61 41.75
N ALA A 337 26.33 -7.81 41.01
CA ALA A 337 26.58 -8.96 40.12
C ALA A 337 28.02 -9.42 40.45
N PRO A 338 28.58 -10.52 39.91
CA PRO A 338 28.03 -11.73 39.28
C PRO A 338 28.63 -13.03 39.90
N ASN A 339 28.18 -14.22 39.50
CA ASN A 339 29.02 -15.24 38.83
C ASN A 339 28.30 -16.59 38.57
N PRO A 340 28.84 -17.42 37.64
CA PRO A 340 28.21 -18.63 37.10
C PRO A 340 28.80 -19.96 37.62
N THR A 341 28.05 -21.05 37.35
CA THR A 341 28.48 -22.48 37.17
C THR A 341 29.09 -23.22 38.37
N PRO A 342 29.05 -24.57 38.45
CA PRO A 342 29.30 -25.58 37.39
C PRO A 342 28.10 -26.38 36.88
#